data_AF-A0A2U1PE64-F1
#
_entry.id   AF-A0A2U1PE64-F1
#
_cell.length_a   1.000
_cell.length_b   1.000
_cell.length_c   1.000
_cell.angle_alpha   90.00
_cell.angle_beta   90.00
_cell.angle_gamma   90.00
#
_symmetry.space_group_name_H-M   'P 1'
#
loop_
_entity.id
_entity.type
_entity.pdbx_description
1 polymer ?
#
loop_
_entity_poly.entity_id
_entity_poly.type
_entity_poly.pdbx_seq_one_letter_code
_entity_poly.pdbx_strand_id
1 'polypeptide(L)'
;MEPMGVGIPGAITPQNMATRASNKTLFAHHLKLYGHNKHASIRKVKPRIASLKWKTKNNFIDCGVFTMLHMDNYTGEAPGKWDCGLVAESKEQSDQLRVLRFKFATKILLHKVNVHAGRMYELALEFDKLPPGEKLTIILSAVRNRDARDPKF
;
A
#
# COMPACT_ATOMS: atom_id res chain seq x y z
N MET A 1 41.46 -0.07 7.41
CA MET A 1 41.15 0.78 6.26
C MET A 1 39.95 0.17 5.57
N GLU A 2 38.77 0.68 5.87
CA GLU A 2 37.53 0.48 5.10
C GLU A 2 36.85 1.85 4.99
N PRO A 3 36.14 2.14 3.90
CA PRO A 3 35.00 3.04 3.98
C PRO A 3 33.71 2.26 3.82
N MET A 4 32.96 2.31 4.91
CA MET A 4 31.59 1.88 5.12
C MET A 4 30.59 2.55 4.15
N GLY A 5 29.71 1.73 3.58
CA GLY A 5 28.27 1.98 3.47
C GLY A 5 27.82 3.09 2.52
N VAL A 6 27.71 2.76 1.23
CA VAL A 6 26.87 3.52 0.30
C VAL A 6 25.40 3.29 0.68
N GLY A 7 24.75 4.33 1.20
CA GLY A 7 23.33 4.31 1.55
C GLY A 7 22.45 3.99 0.34
N ILE A 8 21.48 3.10 0.53
CA ILE A 8 20.55 2.65 -0.51
C ILE A 8 19.70 3.84 -0.99
N PRO A 9 19.60 4.12 -2.31
CA PRO A 9 18.70 5.12 -2.86
C PRO A 9 17.25 4.77 -2.49
N GLY A 10 16.60 5.62 -1.70
CA GLY A 10 15.24 5.40 -1.19
C GLY A 10 15.11 5.37 0.33
N ALA A 11 16.24 5.39 1.08
CA ALA A 11 16.19 5.57 2.52
C ALA A 11 15.58 6.93 2.90
N ILE A 12 14.68 6.93 3.89
CA ILE A 12 14.04 8.15 4.39
C ILE A 12 15.08 8.97 5.16
N THR A 13 15.67 9.97 4.52
CA THR A 13 16.54 10.97 5.15
C THR A 13 15.78 12.27 5.41
N PRO A 14 16.24 13.11 6.36
CA PRO A 14 15.67 14.44 6.58
C PRO A 14 15.69 15.33 5.33
N GLN A 15 16.63 15.14 4.40
CA GLN A 15 16.71 15.92 3.16
C GLN A 15 15.56 15.60 2.18
N ASN A 16 15.07 14.35 2.14
CA ASN A 16 13.92 13.94 1.34
C ASN A 16 12.57 14.41 1.93
N MET A 17 12.59 15.13 3.06
CA MET A 17 11.41 15.72 3.70
C MET A 17 10.95 17.01 2.98
N ALA A 18 11.81 17.66 2.19
CA ALA A 18 11.48 18.92 1.50
C ALA A 18 10.37 18.76 0.43
N THR A 19 10.20 17.57 -0.15
CA THR A 19 9.07 17.26 -1.05
C THR A 19 7.75 17.03 -0.31
N ARG A 20 7.72 16.91 1.03
CA ARG A 20 6.47 16.81 1.83
C ARG A 20 5.72 18.13 2.00
N ALA A 21 6.25 19.25 1.49
CA ALA A 21 5.50 20.49 1.37
C ALA A 21 4.22 20.35 0.50
N SER A 22 4.08 19.28 -0.30
CA SER A 22 2.94 19.18 -1.23
C SER A 22 1.78 18.26 -0.81
N ASN A 23 1.92 17.19 -0.01
CA ASN A 23 0.77 16.28 0.22
C ASN A 23 -0.40 16.92 1.00
N LYS A 24 -0.10 17.67 2.07
CA LYS A 24 -1.14 18.42 2.81
C LYS A 24 -1.79 19.47 1.91
N THR A 25 -0.98 20.15 1.11
CA THR A 25 -1.41 21.23 0.22
C THR A 25 -2.28 20.67 -0.91
N LEU A 26 -1.87 19.56 -1.53
CA LEU A 26 -2.61 18.83 -2.55
C LEU A 26 -3.92 18.29 -1.98
N PHE A 27 -3.91 17.69 -0.79
CA PHE A 27 -5.14 17.21 -0.15
C PHE A 27 -6.10 18.36 0.20
N ALA A 28 -5.60 19.46 0.77
CA ALA A 28 -6.40 20.66 1.01
C ALA A 28 -6.95 21.28 -0.28
N HIS A 29 -6.18 21.24 -1.37
CA HIS A 29 -6.62 21.70 -2.69
C HIS A 29 -7.72 20.79 -3.25
N HIS A 30 -7.54 19.48 -3.18
CA HIS A 30 -8.57 18.50 -3.55
C HIS A 30 -9.86 18.77 -2.78
N LEU A 31 -9.81 18.88 -1.45
CA LEU A 31 -10.99 19.22 -0.64
C LEU A 31 -11.65 20.54 -1.06
N LYS A 32 -10.86 21.55 -1.46
CA LYS A 32 -11.39 22.83 -1.98
C LYS A 32 -12.13 22.63 -3.30
N LEU A 33 -11.58 21.84 -4.24
CA LEU A 33 -12.21 21.54 -5.53
C LEU A 33 -13.59 20.89 -5.37
N TYR A 34 -13.75 20.05 -4.34
CA TYR A 34 -15.02 19.39 -4.02
C TYR A 34 -15.90 20.20 -3.03
N GLY A 35 -15.56 21.46 -2.75
CA GLY A 35 -16.36 22.32 -1.86
C GLY A 35 -16.39 21.89 -0.39
N HIS A 36 -15.45 21.05 0.06
CA HIS A 36 -15.47 20.50 1.41
C HIS A 36 -15.05 21.54 2.47
N ASN A 37 -15.92 21.81 3.44
CA ASN A 37 -15.78 22.87 4.45
C ASN A 37 -14.46 22.84 5.27
N LYS A 38 -13.86 21.66 5.46
CA LYS A 38 -12.57 21.50 6.18
C LYS A 38 -11.32 21.89 5.39
N HIS A 39 -11.42 22.25 4.11
CA HIS A 39 -10.23 22.50 3.27
C HIS A 39 -9.27 23.55 3.88
N ALA A 40 -9.81 24.62 4.46
CA ALA A 40 -9.03 25.69 5.09
C ALA A 40 -8.37 25.24 6.40
N SER A 41 -9.07 24.44 7.21
CA SER A 41 -8.55 23.87 8.45
C SER A 41 -7.41 22.90 8.18
N ILE A 42 -7.56 22.00 7.20
CA ILE A 42 -6.52 21.02 6.83
C ILE A 42 -5.21 21.69 6.42
N ARG A 43 -5.26 22.80 5.67
CA ARG A 43 -4.07 23.57 5.29
C ARG A 43 -3.28 24.09 6.50
N LYS A 44 -3.97 24.38 7.61
CA LYS A 44 -3.37 24.86 8.86
C LYS A 44 -2.88 23.73 9.78
N VAL A 45 -3.29 22.48 9.53
CA VAL A 45 -2.85 21.34 10.35
C VAL A 45 -1.34 21.17 10.26
N LYS A 46 -0.71 20.98 11.43
CA LYS A 46 0.66 20.48 11.54
C LYS A 46 0.60 18.95 11.50
N PRO A 47 1.04 18.30 10.41
CA PRO A 47 0.98 16.85 10.31
C PRO A 47 1.83 16.23 11.42
N ARG A 48 1.31 15.17 12.04
CA ARG A 48 2.02 14.38 13.05
C ARG A 48 2.13 12.95 12.53
N ILE A 49 3.31 12.36 12.68
CA ILE A 49 3.51 10.93 12.44
C ILE A 49 3.05 10.22 13.70
N ALA A 50 2.00 9.40 13.60
CA ALA A 50 1.54 8.59 14.71
C ALA A 50 2.62 7.58 15.11
N SER A 51 2.85 7.42 16.42
CA SER A 51 3.77 6.40 16.93
C SER A 51 3.03 5.06 17.03
N LEU A 52 3.00 4.34 15.92
CA LEU A 52 2.31 3.05 15.79
C LEU A 52 3.28 1.90 16.06
N LYS A 53 2.83 0.85 16.76
CA LYS A 53 3.64 -0.35 17.08
C LYS A 53 4.15 -1.06 15.82
N TRP A 54 3.37 -0.99 14.75
CA TRP A 54 3.60 -1.66 13.48
C TRP A 54 4.21 -0.75 12.40
N LYS A 55 4.68 0.45 12.77
CA LYS A 55 5.36 1.35 11.82
C LYS A 55 6.61 0.69 11.23
N THR A 56 6.86 0.96 9.96
CA THR A 56 8.00 0.42 9.22
C THR A 56 9.05 1.49 8.95
N LYS A 57 10.30 1.07 8.80
CA LYS A 57 11.43 1.89 8.34
C LYS A 57 11.92 1.45 6.96
N ASN A 58 11.84 0.15 6.67
CA ASN A 58 12.44 -0.46 5.49
C ASN A 58 11.39 -0.93 4.47
N ASN A 59 10.10 -0.95 4.84
CA ASN A 59 9.03 -1.25 3.91
C ASN A 59 8.44 0.01 3.26
N PHE A 60 8.77 0.21 1.98
CA PHE A 60 8.27 1.31 1.14
C PHE A 60 7.29 0.85 0.04
N ILE A 61 7.02 -0.45 -0.09
CA ILE A 61 6.18 -1.03 -1.15
C ILE A 61 4.74 -1.35 -0.69
N ASP A 62 4.48 -1.35 0.62
CA ASP A 62 3.18 -1.71 1.21
C ASP A 62 2.32 -0.55 1.68
N CYS A 63 2.66 0.70 1.34
CA CYS A 63 1.93 1.87 1.82
C CYS A 63 0.42 1.79 1.52
N GLY A 64 0.03 1.25 0.36
CA GLY A 64 -1.37 1.03 0.01
C GLY A 64 -2.07 -0.01 0.88
N VAL A 65 -1.38 -1.10 1.25
CA VAL A 65 -1.91 -2.16 2.14
C VAL A 65 -2.15 -1.61 3.53
N PHE A 66 -1.19 -0.87 4.09
CA PHE A 66 -1.37 -0.17 5.37
C PHE A 66 -2.54 0.80 5.33
N THR A 67 -2.69 1.56 4.23
CA THR A 67 -3.78 2.53 4.07
C THR A 67 -5.15 1.84 4.01
N MET A 68 -5.29 0.79 3.21
CA MET A 68 -6.54 0.02 3.12
C MET A 68 -6.90 -0.65 4.44
N LEU A 69 -5.92 -1.28 5.12
CA LEU A 69 -6.15 -1.89 6.42
C LEU A 69 -6.57 -0.85 7.47
N HIS A 70 -5.96 0.35 7.42
CA HIS A 70 -6.33 1.44 8.29
C HIS A 70 -7.78 1.88 8.06
N MET A 71 -8.17 2.14 6.81
CA MET A 71 -9.55 2.55 6.49
C MET A 71 -10.59 1.48 6.86
N ASP A 72 -10.26 0.20 6.73
CA ASP A 72 -11.15 -0.92 7.05
C ASP A 72 -11.39 -1.09 8.56
N ASN A 73 -10.43 -0.69 9.40
CA ASN A 73 -10.48 -0.87 10.86
C ASN A 73 -10.64 0.45 11.65
N TYR A 74 -10.71 1.60 10.97
CA TYR A 74 -10.73 2.88 11.66
C TYR A 74 -12.10 3.16 12.27
N THR A 75 -12.16 3.17 13.61
CA THR A 75 -13.37 3.40 14.40
C THR A 75 -13.42 4.79 15.06
N GLY A 76 -12.54 5.73 14.65
CA GLY A 76 -12.50 7.09 15.22
C GLY A 76 -11.53 7.27 16.40
N GLU A 77 -10.72 6.25 16.71
CA GLU A 77 -9.77 6.30 17.83
C GLU A 77 -8.68 7.37 17.70
N ALA A 78 -8.13 7.78 18.85
CA ALA A 78 -7.05 8.75 18.92
C ALA A 78 -5.76 8.25 18.23
N PRO A 79 -4.96 9.16 17.63
CA PRO A 79 -3.69 8.80 17.00
C PRO A 79 -2.76 8.05 17.95
N GLY A 80 -2.35 6.83 17.58
CA GLY A 80 -1.45 5.98 18.37
C GLY A 80 -2.12 4.87 19.17
N LYS A 81 -3.46 4.88 19.30
CA LYS A 81 -4.23 3.74 19.85
C LYS A 81 -4.62 2.70 18.80
N TRP A 82 -4.33 3.00 17.53
CA TRP A 82 -4.73 2.15 16.40
C TRP A 82 -4.01 0.80 16.41
N ASP A 83 -4.81 -0.22 16.69
CA ASP A 83 -4.40 -1.61 16.58
C ASP A 83 -5.17 -2.31 15.47
N CYS A 84 -4.48 -2.61 14.38
CA CYS A 84 -5.03 -3.37 13.26
C CYS A 84 -4.51 -4.83 13.24
N GLY A 85 -3.95 -5.31 14.36
CA GLY A 85 -3.45 -6.67 14.48
C GLY A 85 -2.09 -6.93 13.83
N LEU A 86 -1.42 -5.89 13.30
CA LEU A 86 -0.07 -6.02 12.76
C LEU A 86 0.98 -6.03 13.88
N VAL A 87 1.96 -6.93 13.73
CA VAL A 87 3.15 -6.95 14.60
C VAL A 87 4.15 -5.88 14.18
N ALA A 88 5.21 -5.66 14.97
CA ALA A 88 6.30 -4.76 14.61
C ALA A 88 7.04 -5.23 13.35
N GLU A 89 7.72 -4.31 12.65
CA GLU A 89 8.43 -4.61 11.40
C GLU A 89 9.38 -5.80 11.57
N SER A 90 9.02 -6.92 10.92
CA SER A 90 9.68 -8.22 11.06
C SER A 90 9.32 -9.12 9.87
N LYS A 91 9.90 -10.32 9.82
CA LYS A 91 9.52 -11.36 8.86
C LYS A 91 8.04 -11.75 9.00
N GLU A 92 7.55 -11.84 10.24
CA GLU A 92 6.16 -12.14 10.54
C GLU A 92 5.24 -11.04 10.00
N GLN A 93 5.57 -9.76 10.22
CA GLN A 93 4.80 -8.67 9.62
C GLN A 93 4.80 -8.76 8.09
N SER A 94 5.93 -9.11 7.49
CA SER A 94 6.02 -9.28 6.03
C SER A 94 5.09 -10.39 5.52
N ASP A 95 4.92 -11.47 6.28
CA ASP A 95 4.00 -12.56 5.95
C ASP A 95 2.53 -12.13 6.17
N GLN A 96 2.23 -11.39 7.24
CA GLN A 96 0.91 -10.75 7.44
C GLN A 96 0.55 -9.84 6.26
N LEU A 97 1.48 -8.99 5.82
CA LEU A 97 1.29 -8.08 4.69
C LEU A 97 1.11 -8.85 3.38
N ARG A 98 1.83 -9.96 3.16
CA ARG A 98 1.61 -10.83 1.98
C ARG A 98 0.18 -11.37 1.96
N VAL A 99 -0.33 -11.87 3.09
CA VAL A 99 -1.71 -12.35 3.18
C VAL A 99 -2.72 -11.22 2.93
N LEU A 100 -2.46 -10.03 3.49
CA LEU A 100 -3.32 -8.86 3.28
C LEU A 100 -3.34 -8.40 1.82
N ARG A 101 -2.20 -8.41 1.12
CA ARG A 101 -2.14 -8.13 -0.33
C ARG A 101 -3.08 -9.04 -1.09
N PHE A 102 -3.03 -10.34 -0.84
CA PHE A 102 -3.94 -11.29 -1.49
C PHE A 102 -5.40 -11.01 -1.14
N LYS A 103 -5.72 -10.80 0.14
CA LYS A 103 -7.10 -10.50 0.57
C LYS A 103 -7.64 -9.24 -0.11
N PHE A 104 -6.89 -8.15 -0.11
CA PHE A 104 -7.32 -6.90 -0.74
C PHE A 104 -7.39 -7.01 -2.25
N ALA A 105 -6.41 -7.64 -2.91
CA ALA A 105 -6.44 -7.86 -4.36
C ALA A 105 -7.67 -8.68 -4.76
N THR A 106 -7.96 -9.79 -4.08
CA THR A 106 -9.15 -10.62 -4.34
C THR A 106 -10.43 -9.82 -4.12
N LYS A 107 -10.54 -9.07 -3.01
CA LYS A 107 -11.70 -8.20 -2.74
C LYS A 107 -11.90 -7.19 -3.87
N ILE A 108 -10.85 -6.52 -4.35
CA ILE A 108 -10.93 -5.53 -5.43
C ILE A 108 -11.32 -6.18 -6.75
N LEU A 109 -10.66 -7.27 -7.13
CA LEU A 109 -10.89 -7.97 -8.40
C LEU A 109 -12.32 -8.50 -8.50
N LEU A 110 -12.87 -9.02 -7.40
CA LEU A 110 -14.20 -9.64 -7.37
C LEU A 110 -15.30 -8.70 -6.85
N HIS A 111 -14.99 -7.42 -6.58
CA HIS A 111 -15.98 -6.48 -6.06
C HIS A 111 -17.07 -6.18 -7.11
N LYS A 112 -18.33 -6.07 -6.69
CA LYS A 112 -19.47 -5.77 -7.57
C LYS A 112 -19.36 -4.47 -8.39
N VAL A 113 -18.53 -3.52 -7.94
CA VAL A 113 -18.26 -2.26 -8.65
C VAL A 113 -17.23 -2.45 -9.78
N ASN A 114 -16.38 -3.46 -9.69
CA ASN A 114 -15.47 -3.77 -10.78
C ASN A 114 -16.27 -4.39 -11.94
N VAL A 115 -16.40 -3.64 -13.03
CA VAL A 115 -17.11 -4.07 -14.26
C VAL A 115 -16.54 -5.34 -14.87
N HIS A 116 -15.30 -5.71 -14.51
CA HIS A 116 -14.64 -6.94 -14.95
C HIS A 116 -14.71 -8.08 -13.93
N ALA A 117 -15.42 -7.94 -12.81
CA ALA A 117 -15.44 -8.94 -11.74
C ALA A 117 -15.88 -10.34 -12.23
N GLY A 118 -16.91 -10.40 -13.09
CA GLY A 118 -17.37 -11.67 -13.68
C GLY A 118 -16.27 -12.36 -14.49
N ARG A 119 -15.63 -11.61 -15.40
CA ARG A 119 -14.50 -12.13 -16.20
C ARG A 119 -13.33 -12.56 -15.33
N MET A 120 -12.99 -11.81 -14.28
CA MET A 120 -11.91 -12.20 -13.35
C MET A 120 -12.23 -13.49 -12.63
N TYR A 121 -13.49 -13.71 -12.26
CA TYR A 121 -13.94 -14.94 -11.63
C TYR A 121 -13.88 -16.13 -12.60
N GLU A 122 -14.35 -15.96 -13.84
CA GLU A 122 -14.26 -16.99 -14.88
C GLU A 122 -12.80 -17.40 -15.15
N LEU A 123 -11.90 -16.43 -15.32
CA LEU A 123 -10.47 -16.69 -15.51
C LEU A 123 -9.85 -17.43 -14.31
N ALA A 124 -10.28 -17.14 -13.09
CA ALA A 124 -9.83 -17.85 -11.91
C ALA A 124 -10.29 -19.31 -11.91
N LEU A 125 -11.54 -19.59 -12.32
CA LEU A 125 -12.05 -20.95 -12.46
C LEU A 125 -11.35 -21.73 -13.58
N GLU A 126 -11.06 -21.07 -14.70
CA GLU A 126 -10.28 -21.68 -15.79
C GLU A 126 -8.86 -22.00 -15.34
N PHE A 127 -8.20 -21.06 -14.68
CA PHE A 127 -6.87 -21.27 -14.11
C PHE A 127 -6.85 -22.43 -13.13
N ASP A 128 -7.89 -22.58 -12.29
CA ASP A 128 -7.94 -23.64 -11.29
C ASP A 128 -8.04 -25.05 -11.89
N LYS A 129 -8.61 -25.17 -13.10
CA LYS A 129 -8.68 -26.46 -13.83
C LYS A 129 -7.33 -26.92 -14.38
N LEU A 130 -6.34 -26.04 -14.47
CA LEU A 130 -5.04 -26.36 -15.08
C LEU A 130 -4.21 -27.31 -14.19
N PRO A 131 -3.40 -28.20 -14.78
CA PRO A 131 -2.44 -29.00 -14.04
C PRO A 131 -1.42 -28.13 -13.28
N PRO A 132 -0.85 -28.60 -12.15
CA PRO A 132 0.11 -27.83 -11.36
C PRO A 132 1.31 -27.30 -12.16
N GLY A 133 1.82 -28.07 -13.13
CA GLY A 133 2.95 -27.65 -13.97
C GLY A 133 2.62 -26.45 -14.88
N GLU A 134 1.41 -26.42 -15.43
CA GLU A 134 0.94 -25.29 -16.25
C GLU A 134 0.67 -24.05 -15.39
N LYS A 135 0.00 -24.23 -14.23
CA LYS A 135 -0.18 -23.16 -13.24
C LYS A 135 1.14 -22.50 -12.88
N LEU A 136 2.16 -23.31 -12.56
CA LEU A 136 3.50 -22.82 -12.22
C LEU A 136 4.15 -22.07 -13.37
N THR A 137 4.06 -22.59 -14.60
CA THR A 137 4.61 -21.92 -15.79
C THR A 137 3.98 -20.54 -16.00
N ILE A 138 2.66 -20.44 -15.90
CA ILE A 138 1.94 -19.16 -16.01
C ILE A 138 2.41 -18.19 -14.93
N ILE A 139 2.48 -18.63 -13.67
CA ILE A 139 2.93 -17.79 -12.54
C ILE A 139 4.36 -17.30 -12.76
N LEU A 140 5.29 -18.20 -13.11
CA LEU A 140 6.69 -17.85 -13.35
C LEU A 140 6.85 -16.87 -14.51
N SER A 141 6.08 -17.06 -15.59
CA SER A 141 6.09 -16.13 -16.74
C SER A 141 5.58 -14.74 -16.32
N ALA A 142 4.53 -14.66 -15.50
CA ALA A 142 3.99 -13.41 -15.01
C ALA A 142 4.97 -12.68 -14.07
N VAL A 143 5.69 -13.41 -13.22
CA VAL A 143 6.72 -12.85 -12.33
C VAL A 143 7.90 -12.33 -13.14
N ARG A 144 8.41 -13.10 -14.11
CA ARG A 144 9.54 -12.71 -14.95
C ARG A 144 9.26 -11.46 -15.78
N ASN A 145 8.02 -11.34 -16.30
CA ASN A 145 7.61 -10.22 -17.13
C ASN A 145 6.92 -9.10 -16.33
N ARG A 146 7.12 -9.04 -15.01
CA ARG A 146 6.49 -8.00 -14.16
C ARG A 146 6.86 -6.60 -14.61
N ASP A 147 8.14 -6.35 -14.84
CA ASP A 147 8.64 -5.00 -15.11
C ASP A 147 8.27 -4.50 -16.53
N ALA A 148 7.79 -5.37 -17.41
CA ALA A 148 7.23 -5.00 -18.71
C ALA A 148 5.76 -4.51 -18.62
N ARG A 149 5.08 -4.77 -17.50
CA ARG A 149 3.67 -4.41 -17.29
C ARG A 149 3.49 -3.05 -16.60
N ASP A 150 4.48 -2.60 -15.85
CA ASP A 150 4.47 -1.27 -15.23
C ASP A 150 5.12 -0.27 -16.19
N PRO A 151 4.37 0.68 -16.78
CA PRO A 151 4.99 1.77 -17.53
C PRO A 151 5.98 2.49 -16.62
N LYS A 152 7.20 2.73 -17.09
CA LYS A 152 8.14 3.61 -16.40
C LYS A 152 7.56 5.03 -16.46
N PHE A 153 6.94 5.46 -15.37
CA PHE A 153 6.50 6.84 -15.16
C PHE A 153 7.66 7.71 -14.69
#